data_AF-A0A354HSY7-F1
#
_entry.id   AF-A0A354HSY7-F1
#
_cell.length_a   1.000
_cell.length_b   1.000
_cell.length_c   1.000
_cell.angle_alpha   90.00
_cell.angle_beta   90.00
_cell.angle_gamma   90.00
#
_symmetry.space_group_name_H-M   'P 1'
#
loop_
_entity.id
_entity.type
_entity.pdbx_description
1 polymer ?
#
loop_
_entity_poly.entity_id
_entity_poly.type
_entity_poly.pdbx_seq_one_letter_code
_entity_poly.pdbx_strand_id
1 'polypeptide(L)' 'MKLLEKLQSIDRRIIYLILALSIILPLLFPIGFPVDTTKNTQDVYDQVNALAPGSVVLLSYDWDAASAP' A
#
# COMPACT_ATOMS: atom_id res chain seq x y z
N MET A 1 18.40 24.86 -19.75
CA MET A 1 17.64 24.47 -20.97
C MET A 1 18.10 23.13 -21.54
N LYS A 2 19.40 22.85 -21.66
CA LYS A 2 19.94 21.56 -22.18
C LYS A 2 19.44 20.28 -21.50
N LEU A 3 19.14 20.29 -20.20
CA LEU A 3 18.69 19.09 -19.48
C LEU A 3 17.25 18.69 -19.86
N LEU A 4 16.37 19.68 -20.04
CA LEU A 4 14.96 19.47 -20.43
C LEU A 4 14.85 18.96 -21.86
N GLU A 5 15.64 19.52 -22.78
CA GLU A 5 15.72 19.03 -24.17
C GLU A 5 16.21 17.59 -24.25
N LYS A 6 17.17 17.21 -23.39
CA LYS A 6 17.69 15.85 -23.31
C LYS A 6 16.67 14.86 -22.70
N LEU A 7 15.79 15.33 -21.82
CA LEU A 7 14.67 14.54 -21.28
C LEU A 7 13.57 14.33 -22.34
N GLN A 8 13.31 15.35 -23.18
CA GLN A 8 12.34 15.24 -24.27
C GLN A 8 12.79 14.32 -25.41
N SER A 9 14.10 14.14 -25.60
CA SER A 9 14.64 13.24 -26.63
C SER A 9 14.76 11.78 -26.18
N ILE A 10 14.41 11.45 -24.93
CA ILE A 10 14.39 10.06 -24.46
C ILE A 10 13.27 9.30 -25.17
N ASP A 11 13.61 8.14 -25.73
CA ASP A 11 12.62 7.25 -26.33
C ASP A 11 11.60 6.81 -25.27
N ARG A 12 10.31 7.08 -25.54
CA ARG A 12 9.18 6.68 -24.68
C ARG A 12 9.20 5.20 -24.30
N ARG A 13 9.74 4.32 -25.15
CA ARG A 13 9.82 2.87 -24.88
C ARG A 13 10.68 2.59 -23.65
N ILE A 14 11.77 3.34 -23.47
CA ILE A 14 12.65 3.21 -22.32
C ILE A 14 11.90 3.65 -21.05
N ILE A 15 11.13 4.73 -21.14
CA ILE A 15 10.30 5.23 -20.03
C ILE A 15 9.29 4.17 -19.60
N TYR A 16 8.56 3.56 -20.55
CA TYR A 16 7.59 2.51 -20.23
C TYR A 16 8.24 1.23 -19.73
N LEU A 17 9.43 0.89 -20.21
CA LEU A 17 10.17 -0.28 -19.70
C LEU A 17 10.61 -0.05 -18.26
N ILE A 18 11.14 1.12 -17.92
CA ILE A 18 11.49 1.49 -16.54
C ILE A 18 10.24 1.46 -15.66
N LEU A 19 9.12 2.05 -16.11
CA LEU A 19 7.85 2.02 -15.38
C LEU A 19 7.38 0.58 -15.11
N ALA A 20 7.42 -0.28 -16.13
CA ALA A 20 7.02 -1.68 -15.99
C ALA A 20 7.92 -2.41 -14.99
N LEU A 21 9.24 -2.22 -15.07
CA LEU A 21 10.18 -2.79 -14.11
C LEU A 21 9.97 -2.26 -12.70
N SER A 22 9.68 -0.97 -12.52
CA SER A 22 9.37 -0.38 -11.21
C SER A 22 8.14 -0.98 -10.55
N ILE A 23 7.20 -1.54 -11.33
CA ILE A 23 6.02 -2.25 -10.80
C ILE A 23 6.33 -3.74 -10.60
N ILE A 24 6.95 -4.40 -11.58
CA ILE A 24 7.22 -5.84 -11.55
C ILE A 24 8.22 -6.20 -10.45
N LEU A 25 9.26 -5.40 -10.24
CA LEU A 25 10.32 -5.72 -9.29
C LEU A 25 9.81 -5.80 -7.84
N PRO A 26 9.07 -4.82 -7.28
CA PRO A 26 8.49 -4.95 -5.93
C PRO A 26 7.48 -6.10 -5.79
N LEU A 27 6.81 -6.48 -6.87
CA LEU A 27 5.85 -7.59 -6.86
C LEU A 27 6.55 -8.96 -6.80
N LEU A 28 7.64 -9.14 -7.56
CA LEU A 28 8.42 -10.39 -7.54
C LEU A 28 9.36 -10.47 -6.34
N PHE A 29 9.88 -9.32 -5.91
CA PHE A 29 10.81 -9.19 -4.80
C PHE A 29 10.17 -8.25 -3.76
N PRO A 30 9.30 -8.76 -2.87
CA PRO A 30 8.66 -7.93 -1.86
C PRO A 30 9.74 -7.27 -0.99
N ILE A 31 9.81 -5.94 -1.11
CA ILE A 31 10.85 -5.11 -0.48
C ILE A 31 10.60 -4.94 1.03
N GLY A 32 9.43 -5.41 1.51
CA GLY A 32 9.09 -5.40 2.93
C GLY A 32 9.01 -3.98 3.47
N PHE A 33 8.17 -3.13 2.86
CA PHE A 33 7.91 -1.80 3.43
C PHE A 33 7.46 -1.96 4.89
N PRO A 34 7.94 -1.12 5.81
CA PRO A 34 7.48 -1.14 7.19
C PRO A 34 6.00 -0.81 7.20
N VAL A 35 5.19 -1.80 7.55
CA VAL A 35 3.76 -1.61 7.83
C VAL A 35 3.64 -1.59 9.33
N ASP A 36 3.51 -0.39 9.88
CA ASP A 36 3.34 -0.22 11.32
C ASP A 36 1.89 -0.48 11.73
N THR A 37 1.71 -1.27 12.78
CA THR A 37 0.39 -1.50 13.36
C THR A 37 -0.03 -0.25 14.13
N THR A 38 -1.14 0.38 13.71
CA THR A 38 -1.70 1.49 14.48
C THR A 38 -2.33 0.98 15.78
N LYS A 39 -2.44 1.85 16.79
CA LYS A 39 -3.14 1.52 18.04
C LYS A 39 -4.56 1.00 17.78
N ASN A 40 -5.30 1.64 16.88
CA ASN A 40 -6.67 1.24 16.56
C ASN A 40 -6.74 -0.17 15.97
N THR A 41 -5.79 -0.52 15.10
CA THR A 41 -5.67 -1.87 14.53
C THR A 41 -5.40 -2.90 15.62
N GLN A 42 -4.46 -2.62 16.53
CA GLN A 42 -4.12 -3.53 17.63
C GLN A 42 -5.30 -3.71 18.61
N ASP A 43 -5.97 -2.63 18.98
CA ASP A 43 -7.10 -2.67 19.92
C ASP A 43 -8.25 -3.55 19.39
N VAL A 44 -8.58 -3.44 18.10
CA VAL A 44 -9.62 -4.29 17.48
C VAL A 44 -9.17 -5.75 17.44
N TYR A 45 -7.92 -6.02 17.07
CA TYR A 45 -7.36 -7.37 17.04
C TYR A 45 -7.42 -8.04 18.42
N ASP A 46 -7.02 -7.33 19.47
CA ASP A 46 -7.02 -7.84 20.84
C ASP A 46 -8.46 -8.11 21.34
N GLN A 47 -9.41 -7.24 21.01
CA GLN A 47 -10.82 -7.47 21.36
C GLN A 47 -11.39 -8.71 20.68
N VAL A 48 -11.12 -8.91 19.39
CA VAL A 48 -11.60 -10.09 18.66
C VAL A 48 -10.99 -11.37 19.24
N ASN A 49 -9.69 -11.37 19.58
CA ASN A 49 -9.02 -12.54 20.15
C ASN A 49 -9.46 -12.88 21.58
N ALA A 50 -10.01 -11.92 22.32
CA ALA A 50 -10.55 -12.16 23.65
C ALA A 50 -11.94 -12.83 23.65
N LEU A 51 -12.60 -12.94 22.49
CA LEU A 51 -13.93 -13.53 22.39
C LEU A 51 -13.89 -15.06 22.48
N ALA A 52 -14.96 -15.63 23.02
CA ALA A 52 -15.11 -17.08 23.07
C ALA A 52 -15.34 -17.66 21.66
N PRO A 53 -14.88 -18.89 21.38
CA PRO A 53 -15.20 -19.56 20.13
C PRO A 53 -16.71 -19.64 19.91
N GLY A 54 -17.17 -19.19 18.75
CA GLY A 54 -18.60 -19.17 18.39
C GLY A 54 -19.36 -17.90 18.80
N SER A 55 -18.69 -16.89 19.36
CA SER A 55 -19.31 -15.57 19.60
C SER A 55 -19.84 -14.96 18.29
N VAL A 56 -21.04 -14.39 18.35
CA VAL A 56 -21.61 -13.59 17.26
C VAL A 56 -21.05 -12.17 17.36
N VAL A 57 -20.43 -11.70 16.28
CA VAL A 57 -19.81 -10.37 16.22
C VAL A 57 -20.53 -9.54 15.17
N LEU A 58 -20.88 -8.30 15.52
CA LEU A 58 -21.33 -7.29 14.58
C LEU A 58 -20.17 -6.32 14.32
N LEU A 59 -19.65 -6.34 13.09
CA LEU A 59 -18.58 -5.45 12.64
C LEU A 59 -19.20 -4.29 11.86
N SER A 60 -19.02 -3.06 12.36
CA SER A 60 -19.27 -1.83 11.59
C SER A 60 -17.96 -1.36 10.98
N TYR A 61 -17.98 -1.00 9.71
CA TYR A 61 -16.82 -0.45 9.01
C TYR A 61 -17.25 0.80 8.25
N ASP A 62 -16.89 1.96 8.81
CA ASP A 62 -17.23 3.27 8.27
C ASP A 62 -16.00 3.84 7.57
N TRP A 63 -15.98 3.79 6.24
CA TRP A 63 -14.91 4.37 5.41
C TRP A 63 -15.39 5.68 4.79
N ASP A 64 -14.72 6.78 5.12
CA ASP A 64 -14.91 8.08 4.48
C ASP A 64 -13.57 8.67 4.01
N ALA A 65 -13.61 9.59 3.05
CA ALA A 65 -12.42 10.24 2.49
C ALA A 65 -11.55 10.93 3.56
N ALA A 66 -12.16 11.40 4.65
CA ALA A 66 -11.44 12.02 5.78
C ALA A 66 -10.78 11.01 6.75
N SER A 67 -11.07 9.72 6.60
CA SER A 67 -10.58 8.64 7.46
C SER A 67 -9.37 7.88 6.89
N ALA A 68 -8.84 8.32 5.75
CA ALA A 68 -7.61 7.76 5.21
C ALA A 68 -6.44 7.99 6.20
N PRO A 69 -5.63 6.95 6.49
CA PRO A 69 -4.47 7.06 7.36
C PRO A 69 -3.35 7.94 6.77
#